data_AF-A0A2X3CYJ0-F1
#
_entry.id   AF-A0A2X3CYJ0-F1
#
_cell.length_a   1.000
_cell.length_b   1.000
_cell.length_c   1.000
_cell.angle_alpha   90.00
_cell.angle_beta   90.00
_cell.angle_gamma   90.00
#
_symmetry.space_group_name_H-M   'P 1'
#
loop_
_entity.id
_entity.type
_entity.pdbx_description
1 polymer ?
#
loop_
_entity_poly.entity_id
_entity_poly.type
_entity_poly.pdbx_seq_one_letter_code
_entity_poly.pdbx_strand_id
1 'polypeptide(L)'
;MVASQLARHPLLLDELLDPNTLYQPTATDAYRDELRQYLLRVPEEDEEQQLEALRQFKQAQQLHIAAADIAGTLPVMKVSDHLTWLAEAILDAVVQQAWGQMVARYGLPTHLHDRQGRGFAVVGYGKLGGWELGYSSDLDLVFLHDCPAEVMTDGEREIDGRQFYLRLAQRIMHLFSTRTSSGILYEVDARLRPSGAAGMLVTTADAFADYQQNEAWTWEHQALVRARVVYGDPALQARFDAIRRDILTTPREGATLQTEVREMREKMRAHLGNKHPNRFDIKADAGGITDIEFITPVSGPTLCQRQAEADPLV
;
A
#
# COMPACT_ATOMS: atom_id res chain seq x y z
N MET A 1 13.15 -13.74 16.03
CA MET A 1 13.07 -12.93 14.79
C MET A 1 14.44 -12.35 14.45
N VAL A 2 14.98 -11.42 15.25
CA VAL A 2 16.28 -10.75 15.01
C VAL A 2 17.43 -11.73 14.76
N ALA A 3 17.60 -12.75 15.61
CA ALA A 3 18.65 -13.76 15.42
C ALA A 3 18.56 -14.47 14.04
N SER A 4 17.36 -14.81 13.59
CA SER A 4 17.14 -15.43 12.28
C SER A 4 17.38 -14.45 11.13
N GLN A 5 17.08 -13.17 11.33
CA GLN A 5 17.34 -12.11 10.36
C GLN A 5 18.85 -11.90 10.17
N LEU A 6 19.61 -11.75 11.27
CA LEU A 6 21.08 -11.61 11.25
C LEU A 6 21.76 -12.84 10.64
N ALA A 7 21.27 -14.05 10.95
CA ALA A 7 21.78 -15.28 10.36
C ALA A 7 21.53 -15.37 8.85
N ARG A 8 20.39 -14.84 8.38
CA ARG A 8 20.03 -14.84 6.95
C ARG A 8 20.72 -13.70 6.18
N HIS A 9 20.96 -12.56 6.83
CA HIS A 9 21.55 -11.36 6.23
C HIS A 9 22.75 -10.87 7.07
N PRO A 10 23.93 -11.52 6.96
CA PRO A 10 25.10 -11.17 7.77
C PRO A 10 25.64 -9.75 7.54
N LEU A 11 25.27 -9.09 6.43
CA LEU A 11 25.59 -7.68 6.19
C LEU A 11 25.05 -6.76 7.30
N LEU A 12 23.99 -7.17 7.98
CA LEU A 12 23.38 -6.42 9.08
C LEU A 12 24.23 -6.39 10.35
N LEU A 13 25.34 -7.14 10.41
CA LEU A 13 26.30 -7.03 11.50
C LEU A 13 26.98 -5.66 11.53
N ASP A 14 27.01 -4.94 10.40
CA ASP A 14 27.51 -3.56 10.34
C ASP A 14 26.67 -2.61 11.21
N GLU A 15 25.34 -2.81 11.25
CA GLU A 15 24.42 -2.03 12.09
C GLU A 15 24.66 -2.24 13.59
N LEU A 16 25.36 -3.31 13.98
CA LEU A 16 25.69 -3.59 15.38
C LEU A 16 26.91 -2.82 15.88
N LEU A 17 27.64 -2.14 14.98
CA LEU A 17 28.87 -1.42 15.33
C LEU A 17 28.60 -0.08 16.01
N ASP A 18 27.44 0.55 15.74
CA ASP A 18 27.02 1.80 16.39
C ASP A 18 25.73 1.62 17.18
N PRO A 19 25.81 1.47 18.51
CA PRO A 19 24.63 1.39 19.37
C PRO A 19 23.72 2.63 19.31
N ASN A 20 24.25 3.80 18.91
CA ASN A 20 23.44 5.02 18.88
C ASN A 20 22.40 5.00 17.76
N THR A 21 22.74 4.40 16.62
CA THR A 21 21.81 4.23 15.48
C THR A 21 20.95 2.99 15.64
N LEU A 22 21.50 1.89 16.16
CA LEU A 22 20.79 0.60 16.28
C LEU A 22 19.50 0.70 17.11
N TYR A 23 19.51 1.47 18.21
CA TYR A 23 18.38 1.60 19.13
C TYR A 23 17.55 2.88 18.92
N GLN A 24 17.89 3.69 17.92
CA GLN A 24 17.17 4.90 17.56
C GLN A 24 16.69 4.77 16.10
N PRO A 25 15.44 4.34 15.89
CA PRO A 25 14.88 4.23 14.55
C PRO A 25 14.91 5.57 13.83
N THR A 26 15.05 5.51 12.52
CA THR A 26 14.92 6.66 11.61
C THR A 26 13.67 7.47 11.94
N ALA A 27 13.82 8.80 11.98
CA ALA A 27 12.69 9.71 12.15
C ALA A 27 11.64 9.47 11.06
N THR A 28 10.35 9.59 11.40
CA THR A 28 9.25 9.17 10.51
C THR A 28 9.21 9.93 9.18
N ASP A 29 9.68 11.17 9.16
CA ASP A 29 9.80 12.02 7.99
C ASP A 29 11.12 11.84 7.21
N ALA A 30 12.10 11.14 7.77
CA ALA A 30 13.45 11.00 7.20
C ALA A 30 13.64 9.73 6.36
N TYR A 31 12.73 8.75 6.38
CA TYR A 31 12.90 7.48 5.65
C TYR A 31 13.21 7.65 4.15
N ARG A 32 12.57 8.63 3.49
CA ARG A 32 12.82 8.92 2.07
C ARG A 32 14.20 9.52 1.84
N ASP A 33 14.66 10.37 2.74
CA ASP A 33 15.94 11.05 2.64
C ASP A 33 17.10 10.08 2.94
N GLU A 34 16.96 9.26 3.98
CA GLU A 34 17.88 8.16 4.31
C GLU A 34 17.98 7.15 3.16
N LEU A 35 16.85 6.78 2.55
CA LEU A 35 16.87 5.87 1.40
C LEU A 35 17.59 6.50 0.21
N ARG A 36 17.32 7.78 -0.10
CA ARG A 36 18.03 8.50 -1.17
C ARG A 36 19.53 8.51 -0.90
N GLN A 37 19.96 8.82 0.33
CA GLN A 37 21.36 8.83 0.72
C GLN A 37 21.99 7.44 0.57
N TYR A 38 21.28 6.38 0.95
CA TYR A 38 21.75 5.00 0.81
C TYR A 38 21.98 4.59 -0.65
N LEU A 39 21.13 5.09 -1.57
CA LEU A 39 21.20 4.79 -3.00
C LEU A 39 22.25 5.62 -3.77
N LEU A 40 22.78 6.73 -3.21
CA LEU A 40 23.78 7.57 -3.89
C LEU A 40 25.06 6.84 -4.31
N ARG A 41 25.42 5.75 -3.61
CA ARG A 41 26.60 4.93 -3.90
C ARG A 41 26.34 3.85 -4.96
N VAL A 42 25.10 3.72 -5.42
CA VAL A 42 24.65 2.64 -6.31
C VAL A 42 24.49 3.22 -7.72
N PRO A 43 25.10 2.62 -8.77
CA PRO A 43 24.92 3.08 -10.14
C PRO A 43 23.45 3.08 -10.55
N GLU A 44 22.93 4.18 -11.09
CA GLU A 44 21.51 4.29 -11.49
C GLU A 44 21.13 3.34 -12.63
N GLU A 45 22.09 3.02 -13.50
CA GLU A 45 21.88 2.13 -14.66
C GLU A 45 21.96 0.64 -14.31
N ASP A 46 22.46 0.29 -13.12
CA ASP A 46 22.57 -1.10 -12.66
C ASP A 46 21.35 -1.50 -11.83
N GLU A 47 20.34 -2.04 -12.51
CA GLU A 47 19.09 -2.47 -11.88
C GLU A 47 19.28 -3.53 -10.79
N GLU A 48 20.22 -4.45 -10.97
CA GLU A 48 20.44 -5.53 -10.00
C GLU A 48 20.99 -4.95 -8.69
N GLN A 49 21.96 -4.03 -8.78
CA GLN A 49 22.49 -3.35 -7.61
C GLN A 49 21.45 -2.42 -6.96
N GLN A 50 20.63 -1.72 -7.73
CA GLN A 50 19.52 -0.91 -7.19
C GLN A 50 18.53 -1.77 -6.41
N LEU A 51 18.13 -2.92 -6.97
CA LEU A 51 17.23 -3.86 -6.33
C LEU A 51 17.83 -4.44 -5.04
N GLU A 52 19.10 -4.82 -5.07
CA GLU A 52 19.80 -5.33 -3.91
C GLU A 52 19.90 -4.26 -2.81
N ALA A 53 20.24 -3.01 -3.15
CA ALA A 53 20.33 -1.91 -2.20
C ALA A 53 18.98 -1.61 -1.52
N LEU A 54 17.86 -1.61 -2.25
CA LEU A 54 16.53 -1.44 -1.66
C LEU A 54 16.21 -2.54 -0.62
N ARG A 55 16.62 -3.78 -0.89
CA ARG A 55 16.42 -4.91 0.03
C ARG A 55 17.29 -4.77 1.27
N GLN A 56 18.56 -4.41 1.09
CA GLN A 56 19.48 -4.18 2.21
C GLN A 56 18.99 -3.07 3.12
N PHE A 57 18.56 -1.93 2.54
CA PHE A 57 17.98 -0.82 3.29
C PHE A 57 16.74 -1.27 4.08
N LYS A 58 15.80 -1.99 3.44
CA LYS A 58 14.63 -2.54 4.13
C LYS A 58 15.04 -3.39 5.35
N GLN A 59 15.99 -4.31 5.16
CA GLN A 59 16.42 -5.22 6.22
C GLN A 59 17.08 -4.46 7.38
N ALA A 60 17.92 -3.47 7.10
CA ALA A 60 18.55 -2.62 8.11
C ALA A 60 17.51 -1.84 8.92
N GLN A 61 16.56 -1.18 8.23
CA GLN A 61 15.51 -0.42 8.92
C GLN A 61 14.59 -1.32 9.75
N GLN A 62 14.25 -2.52 9.26
CA GLN A 62 13.48 -3.48 10.06
C GLN A 62 14.25 -3.98 11.29
N LEU A 63 15.58 -4.11 11.19
CA LEU A 63 16.43 -4.43 12.33
C LEU A 63 16.41 -3.30 13.36
N HIS A 64 16.56 -2.04 12.95
CA HIS A 64 16.51 -0.88 13.86
C HIS A 64 15.17 -0.77 14.58
N ILE A 65 14.07 -0.92 13.85
CA ILE A 65 12.72 -0.91 14.43
C ILE A 65 12.57 -2.03 15.46
N ALA A 66 13.00 -3.26 15.12
CA ALA A 66 12.91 -4.40 16.03
C ALA A 66 13.84 -4.29 17.25
N ALA A 67 15.05 -3.76 17.07
CA ALA A 67 16.01 -3.56 18.14
C ALA A 67 15.49 -2.50 19.13
N ALA A 68 14.92 -1.40 18.63
CA ALA A 68 14.34 -0.36 19.47
C ALA A 68 13.08 -0.80 20.21
N ASP A 69 12.22 -1.61 19.58
CA ASP A 69 11.06 -2.26 20.22
C ASP A 69 11.51 -3.18 21.37
N ILE A 70 12.50 -4.05 21.12
CA ILE A 70 13.06 -4.97 22.12
C ILE A 70 13.75 -4.21 23.27
N ALA A 71 14.47 -3.13 22.97
CA ALA A 71 15.15 -2.30 23.95
C ALA A 71 14.21 -1.36 24.73
N GLY A 72 12.95 -1.24 24.30
CA GLY A 72 11.96 -0.32 24.89
C GLY A 72 12.19 1.15 24.57
N THR A 73 13.05 1.47 23.59
CA THR A 73 13.29 2.84 23.12
C THR A 73 12.27 3.29 22.07
N LEU A 74 11.57 2.35 21.42
CA LEU A 74 10.41 2.60 20.59
C LEU A 74 9.16 1.96 21.23
N PRO A 75 8.11 2.73 21.57
CA PRO A 75 6.86 2.15 22.03
C PRO A 75 6.25 1.23 20.96
N VAL A 76 5.77 0.04 21.36
CA VAL A 76 5.13 -0.93 20.44
C VAL A 76 4.01 -0.31 19.59
N MET A 77 3.28 0.67 20.13
CA MET A 77 2.23 1.43 19.44
C MET A 77 2.73 2.23 18.23
N LYS A 78 4.05 2.45 18.11
CA LYS A 78 4.70 3.15 17.01
C LYS A 78 5.38 2.22 16.00
N VAL A 79 5.49 0.93 16.29
CA VAL A 79 6.14 -0.04 15.38
C VAL A 79 5.43 -0.08 14.02
N SER A 80 4.10 -0.16 14.00
CA SER A 80 3.32 -0.16 12.76
C SER A 80 3.44 1.15 11.98
N ASP A 81 3.56 2.30 12.69
CA ASP A 81 3.79 3.60 12.07
C ASP A 81 5.12 3.59 11.30
N HIS A 82 6.22 3.18 11.95
CA HIS A 82 7.54 3.11 11.33
C HIS A 82 7.60 2.14 10.15
N LEU A 83 6.96 0.96 10.28
CA LEU A 83 6.90 -0.01 9.18
C LEU A 83 6.09 0.52 7.98
N THR A 84 5.06 1.34 8.24
CA THR A 84 4.27 2.00 7.20
C THR A 84 5.07 3.10 6.49
N TRP A 85 5.76 3.97 7.24
CA TRP A 85 6.63 4.99 6.65
C TRP A 85 7.77 4.38 5.82
N LEU A 86 8.38 3.30 6.30
CA LEU A 86 9.39 2.55 5.55
C LEU A 86 8.83 1.99 4.24
N ALA A 87 7.65 1.36 4.28
CA ALA A 87 7.02 0.80 3.09
C ALA A 87 6.70 1.88 2.04
N GLU A 88 6.24 3.05 2.47
CA GLU A 88 5.98 4.18 1.57
C GLU A 88 7.24 4.77 0.96
N ALA A 89 8.33 4.88 1.73
CA ALA A 89 9.61 5.35 1.19
C ALA A 89 10.17 4.39 0.13
N ILE A 90 10.08 3.08 0.40
CA ILE A 90 10.48 2.05 -0.56
C ILE A 90 9.58 2.08 -1.80
N LEU A 91 8.26 2.22 -1.62
CA LEU A 91 7.32 2.31 -2.73
C LEU A 91 7.62 3.51 -3.63
N ASP A 92 7.89 4.68 -3.05
CA ASP A 92 8.30 5.87 -3.78
C ASP A 92 9.55 5.62 -4.64
N ALA A 93 10.60 5.03 -4.06
CA ALA A 93 11.82 4.69 -4.79
C ALA A 93 11.58 3.66 -5.91
N VAL A 94 10.77 2.62 -5.67
CA VAL A 94 10.41 1.61 -6.68
C VAL A 94 9.66 2.25 -7.85
N VAL A 95 8.70 3.15 -7.56
CA VAL A 95 7.96 3.85 -8.62
C VAL A 95 8.89 4.78 -9.40
N GLN A 96 9.82 5.48 -8.74
CA GLN A 96 10.84 6.30 -9.42
C GLN A 96 11.72 5.47 -10.36
N GLN A 97 12.22 4.32 -9.90
CA GLN A 97 13.03 3.43 -10.71
C GLN A 97 12.24 2.87 -11.91
N ALA A 98 11.03 2.36 -11.66
CA ALA A 98 10.17 1.84 -12.73
C ALA A 98 9.82 2.95 -13.75
N TRP A 99 9.54 4.16 -13.28
CA TRP A 99 9.26 5.32 -14.13
C TRP A 99 10.44 5.65 -15.04
N GLY A 100 11.65 5.79 -14.49
CA GLY A 100 12.86 6.09 -15.26
C GLY A 100 13.09 5.06 -16.37
N GLN A 101 12.90 3.78 -16.06
CA GLN A 101 13.04 2.69 -17.05
C GLN A 101 11.96 2.72 -18.14
N MET A 102 10.72 3.08 -17.80
CA MET A 102 9.65 3.21 -18.78
C MET A 102 9.90 4.42 -19.69
N VAL A 103 10.28 5.56 -19.12
CA VAL A 103 10.57 6.79 -19.87
C VAL A 103 11.78 6.62 -20.79
N ALA A 104 12.86 5.98 -20.32
CA ALA A 104 14.03 5.71 -21.16
C ALA A 104 13.69 4.88 -22.40
N ARG A 105 12.66 4.02 -22.32
CA ARG A 105 12.27 3.11 -23.41
C ARG A 105 11.16 3.65 -24.32
N TYR A 106 10.19 4.36 -23.74
CA TYR A 106 8.96 4.73 -24.41
C TYR A 106 8.75 6.25 -24.47
N GLY A 107 9.55 7.04 -23.77
CA GLY A 107 9.29 8.45 -23.52
C GLY A 107 8.16 8.67 -22.50
N LEU A 108 7.68 9.91 -22.43
CA LEU A 108 6.59 10.34 -21.57
C LEU A 108 5.25 10.27 -22.31
N PRO A 109 4.16 9.88 -21.65
CA PRO A 109 2.81 10.13 -22.16
C PRO A 109 2.58 11.63 -22.42
N THR A 110 2.17 12.01 -23.63
CA THR A 110 2.12 13.42 -24.08
C THR A 110 1.21 14.33 -23.25
N HIS A 111 0.15 13.79 -22.63
CA HIS A 111 -0.71 14.56 -21.71
C HIS A 111 0.01 15.09 -20.44
N LEU A 112 1.25 14.66 -20.20
CA LEU A 112 2.04 15.12 -19.05
C LEU A 112 2.85 16.39 -19.33
N HIS A 113 2.95 16.86 -20.57
CA HIS A 113 3.77 18.04 -20.89
C HIS A 113 3.38 19.30 -20.10
N ASP A 114 2.08 19.46 -19.81
CA ASP A 114 1.54 20.57 -19.02
C ASP A 114 1.24 20.19 -17.56
N ARG A 115 1.70 19.02 -17.09
CA ARG A 115 1.42 18.49 -15.75
C ARG A 115 2.72 18.32 -14.96
N GLN A 116 2.76 18.83 -13.72
CA GLN A 116 3.90 18.61 -12.82
C GLN A 116 3.95 17.17 -12.25
N GLY A 117 2.83 16.47 -12.26
CA GLY A 117 2.66 15.10 -11.77
C GLY A 117 2.80 14.04 -12.85
N ARG A 118 2.83 12.77 -12.42
CA ARG A 118 3.01 11.60 -13.30
C ARG A 118 1.71 11.00 -13.82
N GLY A 119 0.53 11.50 -13.42
CA GLY A 119 -0.76 10.94 -13.86
C GLY A 119 -0.98 9.48 -13.40
N PHE A 120 -0.27 9.07 -12.35
CA PHE A 120 -0.26 7.72 -11.80
C PHE A 120 -0.34 7.75 -10.28
N ALA A 121 -1.13 6.85 -9.70
CA ALA A 121 -1.27 6.69 -8.27
C ALA A 121 -1.22 5.23 -7.84
N VAL A 122 -0.71 5.00 -6.65
CA VAL A 122 -0.77 3.73 -5.93
C VAL A 122 -1.65 3.94 -4.70
N VAL A 123 -2.68 3.11 -4.59
CA VAL A 123 -3.60 3.09 -3.45
C VAL A 123 -3.24 1.90 -2.57
N GLY A 124 -2.91 2.18 -1.31
CA GLY A 124 -2.67 1.17 -0.30
C GLY A 124 -3.98 0.75 0.35
N TYR A 125 -4.28 -0.55 0.30
CA TYR A 125 -5.40 -1.20 0.98
C TYR A 125 -4.93 -1.92 2.24
N GLY A 126 -5.87 -2.56 2.94
CA GLY A 126 -5.56 -3.48 4.04
C GLY A 126 -4.70 -2.83 5.13
N LYS A 127 -3.63 -3.54 5.51
CA LYS A 127 -2.73 -3.11 6.59
C LYS A 127 -1.92 -1.86 6.22
N LEU A 128 -1.51 -1.72 4.96
CA LEU A 128 -0.79 -0.53 4.50
C LEU A 128 -1.70 0.71 4.56
N GLY A 129 -2.92 0.57 4.04
CA GLY A 129 -3.90 1.65 4.04
C GLY A 129 -4.32 2.07 5.46
N GLY A 130 -4.46 1.09 6.36
CA GLY A 130 -4.86 1.31 7.75
C GLY A 130 -3.73 1.50 8.77
N TRP A 131 -2.48 1.73 8.37
CA TRP A 131 -1.36 1.96 9.31
C TRP A 131 -1.09 0.81 10.29
N GLU A 132 -1.22 -0.43 9.81
CA GLU A 132 -1.13 -1.67 10.62
C GLU A 132 -0.12 -2.67 10.05
N LEU A 133 0.93 -2.20 9.37
CA LEU A 133 1.97 -3.10 8.89
C LEU A 133 2.74 -3.73 10.06
N GLY A 134 2.82 -5.07 10.06
CA GLY A 134 3.80 -5.84 10.83
C GLY A 134 5.04 -6.22 10.01
N TYR A 135 6.10 -6.70 10.66
CA TYR A 135 7.42 -6.96 10.05
C TYR A 135 7.41 -7.82 8.78
N SER A 136 6.49 -8.77 8.65
CA SER A 136 6.36 -9.68 7.50
C SER A 136 5.09 -9.44 6.69
N SER A 137 4.61 -8.19 6.64
CA SER A 137 3.36 -7.86 5.95
C SER A 137 3.55 -7.73 4.45
N ASP A 138 2.59 -8.27 3.72
CA ASP A 138 2.37 -7.99 2.31
C ASP A 138 1.85 -6.54 2.13
N LEU A 139 2.03 -6.00 0.93
CA LEU A 139 1.48 -4.70 0.53
C LEU A 139 0.28 -4.91 -0.38
N ASP A 140 -0.92 -4.56 0.10
CA ASP A 140 -2.15 -4.59 -0.69
C ASP A 140 -2.21 -3.33 -1.57
N LEU A 141 -1.94 -3.44 -2.87
CA LEU A 141 -1.80 -2.29 -3.79
C LEU A 141 -2.79 -2.32 -4.94
N VAL A 142 -3.40 -1.17 -5.23
CA VAL A 142 -4.20 -0.92 -6.45
C VAL A 142 -3.59 0.25 -7.22
N PHE A 143 -3.48 0.13 -8.53
CA PHE A 143 -2.86 1.14 -9.39
C PHE A 143 -3.91 1.91 -10.17
N LEU A 144 -3.81 3.24 -10.17
CA LEU A 144 -4.71 4.13 -10.89
C LEU A 144 -3.93 5.06 -11.82
N HIS A 145 -4.55 5.46 -12.92
CA HIS A 145 -4.08 6.57 -13.76
C HIS A 145 -5.25 7.44 -14.20
N ASP A 146 -4.99 8.63 -14.73
CA ASP A 146 -6.01 9.51 -15.34
C ASP A 146 -5.74 9.80 -16.82
N CYS A 147 -4.94 8.95 -17.46
CA CYS A 147 -4.64 9.01 -18.89
C CYS A 147 -5.89 9.01 -19.79
N PRO A 148 -6.09 10.06 -20.62
CA PRO A 148 -7.05 10.04 -21.72
C PRO A 148 -6.78 8.89 -22.71
N ALA A 149 -7.79 8.52 -23.50
CA ALA A 149 -7.72 7.35 -24.39
C ALA A 149 -6.86 7.56 -25.65
N GLU A 150 -6.73 8.80 -26.13
CA GLU A 150 -6.03 9.13 -27.39
C GLU A 150 -4.59 9.61 -27.16
N VAL A 151 -4.02 9.31 -25.98
CA VAL A 151 -2.65 9.71 -25.62
C VAL A 151 -1.65 8.69 -26.10
N MET A 152 -0.57 9.18 -26.70
CA MET A 152 0.60 8.39 -27.06
C MET A 152 1.81 8.83 -26.21
N THR A 153 2.88 8.07 -26.29
CA THR A 153 4.17 8.38 -25.64
C THR A 153 5.14 8.99 -26.66
N ASP A 154 6.05 9.85 -26.20
CA ASP A 154 6.89 10.68 -27.08
C ASP A 154 8.33 10.16 -27.32
N GLY A 155 8.62 8.91 -26.95
CA GLY A 155 9.94 8.31 -27.13
C GLY A 155 10.12 7.60 -28.47
N GLU A 156 11.32 7.04 -28.69
CA GLU A 156 11.67 6.34 -29.94
C GLU A 156 10.71 5.19 -30.29
N ARG A 157 10.18 4.53 -29.27
CA ARG A 157 9.16 3.50 -29.40
C ARG A 157 7.84 3.99 -28.85
N GLU A 158 7.08 4.65 -29.71
CA GLU A 158 5.74 5.12 -29.40
C GLU A 158 4.79 3.96 -29.04
N ILE A 159 4.08 4.12 -27.93
CA ILE A 159 3.00 3.25 -27.45
C ILE A 159 1.83 4.08 -26.90
N ASP A 160 0.66 3.45 -26.80
CA ASP A 160 -0.53 4.00 -26.14
C ASP A 160 -0.24 4.36 -24.67
N GLY A 161 -0.76 5.50 -24.21
CA GLY A 161 -0.52 6.03 -22.87
C GLY A 161 -1.08 5.15 -21.75
N ARG A 162 -2.24 4.50 -21.95
CA ARG A 162 -2.77 3.53 -20.98
C ARG A 162 -1.92 2.27 -20.95
N GLN A 163 -1.40 1.84 -22.10
CA GLN A 163 -0.43 0.75 -22.19
C GLN A 163 0.88 1.09 -21.45
N PHE A 164 1.34 2.34 -21.49
CA PHE A 164 2.49 2.80 -20.72
C PHE A 164 2.26 2.60 -19.21
N TYR A 165 1.13 3.05 -18.66
CA TYR A 165 0.83 2.87 -17.24
C TYR A 165 0.62 1.39 -16.85
N LEU A 166 0.09 0.56 -17.76
CA LEU A 166 0.01 -0.88 -17.53
C LEU A 166 1.40 -1.51 -17.40
N ARG A 167 2.33 -1.15 -18.30
CA ARG A 167 3.72 -1.62 -18.23
C ARG A 167 4.44 -1.10 -17.00
N LEU A 168 4.17 0.14 -16.59
CA LEU A 168 4.69 0.72 -15.35
C LEU A 168 4.25 -0.09 -14.13
N ALA A 169 2.94 -0.39 -14.00
CA ALA A 169 2.42 -1.20 -12.91
C ALA A 169 3.02 -2.62 -12.91
N GLN A 170 3.15 -3.26 -14.08
CA GLN A 170 3.82 -4.55 -14.21
C GLN A 170 5.28 -4.48 -13.77
N ARG A 171 5.97 -3.39 -14.10
CA ARG A 171 7.37 -3.19 -13.72
C ARG A 171 7.52 -3.00 -12.21
N ILE A 172 6.65 -2.21 -11.59
CA ILE A 172 6.60 -2.05 -10.13
C ILE A 172 6.43 -3.42 -9.45
N MET A 173 5.46 -4.23 -9.89
CA MET A 173 5.25 -5.59 -9.38
C MET A 173 6.51 -6.45 -9.51
N HIS A 174 7.21 -6.36 -10.64
CA HIS A 174 8.45 -7.08 -10.88
C HIS A 174 9.58 -6.65 -9.94
N LEU A 175 9.79 -5.33 -9.75
CA LEU A 175 10.86 -4.84 -8.87
C LEU A 175 10.64 -5.27 -7.40
N PHE A 176 9.38 -5.33 -6.96
CA PHE A 176 9.05 -5.83 -5.62
C PHE A 176 9.29 -7.34 -5.46
N SER A 177 8.84 -8.15 -6.42
CA SER A 177 8.80 -9.62 -6.31
C SER A 177 10.06 -10.34 -6.78
N THR A 178 10.94 -9.69 -7.55
CA THR A 178 12.18 -10.31 -8.03
C THR A 178 13.05 -10.76 -6.85
N ARG A 179 13.63 -11.95 -6.93
CA ARG A 179 14.51 -12.48 -5.87
C ARG A 179 15.96 -12.15 -6.18
N THR A 180 16.62 -11.42 -5.28
CA THR A 180 18.08 -11.19 -5.29
C THR A 180 18.74 -11.99 -4.17
N SER A 181 20.03 -11.76 -3.93
CA SER A 181 20.79 -12.37 -2.83
C SER A 181 20.15 -12.10 -1.45
N SER A 182 19.58 -10.90 -1.25
CA SER A 182 18.85 -10.52 -0.03
C SER A 182 17.36 -10.86 -0.04
N GLY A 183 16.89 -11.71 -0.97
CA GLY A 183 15.50 -12.15 -1.05
C GLY A 183 14.62 -11.24 -1.93
N ILE A 184 13.36 -11.08 -1.55
CA ILE A 184 12.40 -10.19 -2.23
C ILE A 184 12.23 -8.90 -1.44
N LEU A 185 11.75 -7.84 -2.09
CA LEU A 185 11.55 -6.56 -1.43
C LEU A 185 10.28 -6.57 -0.58
N TYR A 186 9.11 -6.80 -1.19
CA TYR A 186 7.84 -7.07 -0.51
C TYR A 186 7.03 -8.05 -1.35
N GLU A 187 6.23 -8.88 -0.70
CA GLU A 187 5.09 -9.51 -1.38
C GLU A 187 4.04 -8.43 -1.64
N VAL A 188 3.49 -8.41 -2.85
CA VAL A 188 2.48 -7.43 -3.26
C VAL A 188 1.22 -8.15 -3.67
N ASP A 189 0.11 -7.79 -3.04
CA ASP A 189 -1.21 -8.31 -3.35
C ASP A 189 -2.04 -7.25 -4.07
N ALA A 190 -2.36 -7.50 -5.34
CA ALA A 190 -3.18 -6.62 -6.16
C ALA A 190 -4.61 -7.16 -6.38
N ARG A 191 -5.09 -8.10 -5.56
CA ARG A 191 -6.39 -8.77 -5.76
C ARG A 191 -7.60 -7.91 -5.39
N LEU A 192 -7.40 -6.80 -4.67
CA LEU A 192 -8.47 -5.86 -4.30
C LEU A 192 -8.78 -4.81 -5.38
N ARG A 193 -8.13 -4.90 -6.55
CA ARG A 193 -8.46 -4.04 -7.71
C ARG A 193 -9.81 -4.44 -8.31
N PRO A 194 -10.47 -3.55 -9.09
CA PRO A 194 -11.71 -3.87 -9.81
C PRO A 194 -11.65 -5.20 -10.55
N SER A 195 -12.68 -6.05 -10.39
CA SER A 195 -12.77 -7.41 -10.95
C SER A 195 -11.66 -8.38 -10.49
N GLY A 196 -10.92 -8.03 -9.42
CA GLY A 196 -9.89 -8.85 -8.81
C GLY A 196 -8.82 -9.34 -9.80
N ALA A 197 -8.47 -10.63 -9.73
CA ALA A 197 -7.44 -11.22 -10.59
C ALA A 197 -7.78 -11.18 -12.10
N ALA A 198 -9.06 -11.11 -12.45
CA ALA A 198 -9.52 -11.04 -13.84
C ALA A 198 -9.50 -9.61 -14.41
N GLY A 199 -9.43 -8.59 -13.54
CA GLY A 199 -9.37 -7.19 -13.94
C GLY A 199 -7.99 -6.74 -14.39
N MET A 200 -7.97 -5.59 -15.08
CA MET A 200 -6.74 -4.91 -15.48
C MET A 200 -5.90 -4.58 -14.25
N LEU A 201 -4.57 -4.64 -14.38
CA LEU A 201 -3.66 -4.34 -13.26
C LEU A 201 -3.70 -2.85 -12.86
N VAL A 202 -3.98 -1.98 -13.83
CA VAL A 202 -4.15 -0.54 -13.64
C VAL A 202 -5.48 -0.12 -14.27
N THR A 203 -6.17 0.82 -13.62
CA THR A 203 -7.49 1.30 -14.06
C THR A 203 -7.49 2.82 -14.13
N THR A 204 -8.33 3.42 -14.99
CA THR A 204 -8.55 4.87 -14.91
C THR A 204 -9.29 5.22 -13.62
N ALA A 205 -9.06 6.41 -13.06
CA ALA A 205 -9.82 6.88 -11.90
C ALA A 205 -11.34 6.89 -12.17
N ASP A 206 -11.76 7.21 -13.41
CA ASP A 206 -13.17 7.22 -13.80
C ASP A 206 -13.76 5.82 -13.89
N ALA A 207 -13.05 4.84 -14.47
CA ALA A 207 -13.53 3.46 -14.51
C ALA A 207 -13.51 2.81 -13.12
N PHE A 208 -12.57 3.22 -12.25
CA PHE A 208 -12.60 2.83 -10.84
C PHE A 208 -13.84 3.38 -10.13
N ALA A 209 -14.21 4.65 -10.37
CA ALA A 209 -15.43 5.24 -9.81
C ALA A 209 -16.68 4.50 -10.29
N ASP A 210 -16.80 4.27 -11.59
CA ASP A 210 -17.92 3.57 -12.22
C ASP A 210 -18.09 2.15 -11.65
N TYR A 211 -17.00 1.38 -11.58
CA TYR A 211 -17.00 0.04 -10.98
C TYR A 211 -17.45 0.08 -9.51
N GLN A 212 -16.91 1.01 -8.71
CA GLN A 212 -17.28 1.12 -7.29
C GLN A 212 -18.76 1.49 -7.09
N GLN A 213 -19.36 2.25 -8.01
CA GLN A 213 -20.76 2.64 -7.95
C GLN A 213 -21.71 1.53 -8.40
N ASN A 214 -21.34 0.82 -9.47
CA ASN A 214 -22.29 -0.01 -10.21
C ASN A 214 -22.06 -1.52 -10.05
N GLU A 215 -20.85 -1.95 -9.72
CA GLU A 215 -20.47 -3.38 -9.73
C GLU A 215 -19.93 -3.89 -8.38
N ALA A 216 -19.30 -3.01 -7.59
CA ALA A 216 -18.61 -3.41 -6.38
C ALA A 216 -19.56 -3.95 -5.30
N TRP A 217 -19.15 -5.05 -4.68
CA TRP A 217 -19.88 -5.65 -3.57
C TRP A 217 -19.65 -4.88 -2.27
N THR A 218 -20.56 -5.04 -1.29
CA THR A 218 -20.44 -4.43 0.04
C THR A 218 -19.09 -4.70 0.71
N TRP A 219 -18.52 -5.90 0.55
CA TRP A 219 -17.19 -6.23 1.11
C TRP A 219 -16.05 -5.46 0.43
N GLU A 220 -16.17 -5.08 -0.84
CA GLU A 220 -15.20 -4.22 -1.52
C GLU A 220 -15.30 -2.79 -0.99
N HIS A 221 -16.51 -2.29 -0.73
CA HIS A 221 -16.72 -1.01 -0.05
C HIS A 221 -16.15 -1.03 1.38
N GLN A 222 -16.26 -2.16 2.11
CA GLN A 222 -15.60 -2.30 3.41
C GLN A 222 -14.08 -2.23 3.29
N ALA A 223 -13.48 -2.87 2.29
CA ALA A 223 -12.04 -2.77 2.05
C ALA A 223 -11.62 -1.34 1.70
N LEU A 224 -12.46 -0.61 0.95
CA LEU A 224 -12.24 0.80 0.58
C LEU A 224 -12.21 1.75 1.79
N VAL A 225 -12.84 1.40 2.92
CA VAL A 225 -12.76 2.19 4.17
C VAL A 225 -11.32 2.40 4.61
N ARG A 226 -10.44 1.42 4.40
CA ARG A 226 -9.02 1.52 4.80
C ARG A 226 -8.12 2.02 3.67
N ALA A 227 -8.65 2.15 2.46
CA ALA A 227 -7.84 2.53 1.31
C ALA A 227 -7.43 4.00 1.36
N ARG A 228 -6.18 4.28 0.99
CA ARG A 228 -5.65 5.64 0.82
C ARG A 228 -4.58 5.68 -0.26
N VAL A 229 -4.40 6.84 -0.89
CA VAL A 229 -3.26 7.06 -1.78
C VAL A 229 -1.97 7.05 -0.95
N VAL A 230 -1.03 6.18 -1.34
CA VAL A 230 0.32 6.04 -0.74
C VAL A 230 1.41 6.58 -1.66
N TYR A 231 1.08 6.75 -2.94
CA TYR A 231 1.89 7.41 -3.96
C TYR A 231 0.96 8.04 -4.99
N GLY A 232 1.21 9.27 -5.41
CA GLY A 232 0.45 9.91 -6.47
C GLY A 232 0.64 11.42 -6.47
N ASP A 233 0.29 12.06 -7.59
CA ASP A 233 0.25 13.52 -7.62
C ASP A 233 -1.02 14.06 -6.94
N PRO A 234 -1.01 15.34 -6.49
CA PRO A 234 -2.12 15.91 -5.73
C PRO A 234 -3.48 15.85 -6.45
N ALA A 235 -3.48 15.95 -7.78
CA ALA A 235 -4.72 15.94 -8.57
C ALA A 235 -5.37 14.55 -8.55
N LEU A 236 -4.58 13.50 -8.77
CA LEU A 236 -5.08 12.13 -8.77
C LEU A 236 -5.43 11.65 -7.34
N GLN A 237 -4.68 12.11 -6.33
CA GLN A 237 -5.03 11.89 -4.93
C GLN A 237 -6.39 12.51 -4.59
N ALA A 238 -6.59 13.79 -4.92
CA ALA A 238 -7.86 14.48 -4.68
C ALA A 238 -9.03 13.80 -5.40
N ARG A 239 -8.79 13.31 -6.63
CA ARG A 239 -9.79 12.54 -7.39
C ARG A 239 -10.16 11.24 -6.69
N PHE A 240 -9.17 10.46 -6.24
CA PHE A 240 -9.43 9.23 -5.48
C PHE A 240 -10.18 9.50 -4.17
N ASP A 241 -9.76 10.52 -3.42
CA ASP A 241 -10.39 10.87 -2.14
C ASP A 241 -11.85 11.30 -2.32
N ALA A 242 -12.17 12.01 -3.41
CA ALA A 242 -13.55 12.34 -3.77
C ALA A 242 -14.38 11.08 -4.08
N ILE A 243 -13.87 10.20 -4.96
CA ILE A 243 -14.53 8.94 -5.31
C ILE A 243 -14.79 8.10 -4.05
N ARG A 244 -13.75 7.90 -3.23
CA ARG A 244 -13.85 7.14 -1.99
C ARG A 244 -14.89 7.76 -1.05
N ARG A 245 -14.90 9.08 -0.89
CA ARG A 245 -15.89 9.77 -0.07
C ARG A 245 -17.30 9.48 -0.55
N ASP A 246 -17.58 9.68 -1.84
CA ASP A 246 -18.91 9.51 -2.43
C ASP A 246 -19.45 8.09 -2.22
N ILE A 247 -18.61 7.07 -2.44
CA ILE A 247 -18.95 5.66 -2.21
C ILE A 247 -19.26 5.39 -0.73
N LEU A 248 -18.42 5.89 0.17
CA LEU A 248 -18.59 5.67 1.61
C LEU A 248 -19.80 6.43 2.18
N THR A 249 -20.19 7.55 1.58
CA THR A 249 -21.38 8.34 1.96
C THR A 249 -22.66 7.94 1.22
N THR A 250 -22.59 6.95 0.32
CA THR A 250 -23.79 6.45 -0.39
C THR A 250 -24.82 5.93 0.61
N PRO A 251 -26.09 6.38 0.53
CA PRO A 251 -27.15 5.90 1.42
C PRO A 251 -27.33 4.39 1.32
N ARG A 252 -27.34 3.69 2.46
CA ARG A 252 -27.55 2.24 2.54
C ARG A 252 -28.63 1.95 3.57
N GLU A 253 -29.42 0.92 3.32
CA GLU A 253 -30.45 0.46 4.25
C GLU A 253 -29.77 -0.32 5.39
N GLY A 254 -29.92 0.19 6.61
CA GLY A 254 -29.09 -0.22 7.75
C GLY A 254 -29.20 -1.69 8.12
N ALA A 255 -30.40 -2.28 8.05
CA ALA A 255 -30.59 -3.69 8.41
C ALA A 255 -30.01 -4.64 7.36
N THR A 256 -30.15 -4.29 6.07
CA THR A 256 -29.51 -5.02 4.97
C THR A 256 -27.98 -4.97 5.11
N LEU A 257 -27.39 -3.77 5.24
CA LEU A 257 -25.93 -3.62 5.39
C LEU A 257 -25.39 -4.40 6.61
N GLN A 258 -26.07 -4.29 7.75
CA GLN A 258 -25.67 -5.03 8.96
C GLN A 258 -25.66 -6.55 8.73
N THR A 259 -26.66 -7.06 8.00
CA THR A 259 -26.78 -8.48 7.69
C THR A 259 -25.65 -8.94 6.76
N GLU A 260 -25.40 -8.21 5.67
CA GLU A 260 -24.33 -8.53 4.71
C GLU A 260 -22.95 -8.57 5.39
N VAL A 261 -22.67 -7.58 6.25
CA VAL A 261 -21.39 -7.51 6.98
C VAL A 261 -21.24 -8.68 7.95
N ARG A 262 -22.30 -9.03 8.69
CA ARG A 262 -22.29 -10.16 9.62
C ARG A 262 -22.06 -11.48 8.89
N GLU A 263 -22.81 -11.74 7.83
CA GLU A 263 -22.72 -12.97 7.05
C GLU A 263 -21.32 -13.13 6.41
N MET A 264 -20.77 -12.05 5.86
CA MET A 264 -19.41 -12.07 5.34
C MET A 264 -18.39 -12.38 6.44
N ARG A 265 -18.53 -11.76 7.62
CA ARG A 265 -17.62 -11.99 8.75
C ARG A 265 -17.64 -13.44 9.23
N GLU A 266 -18.83 -14.02 9.34
CA GLU A 266 -19.01 -15.43 9.73
C GLU A 266 -18.40 -16.37 8.70
N LYS A 267 -18.62 -16.11 7.40
CA LYS A 267 -18.00 -16.86 6.30
C LYS A 267 -16.48 -16.81 6.37
N MET A 268 -15.90 -15.63 6.62
CA MET A 268 -14.45 -15.48 6.79
C MET A 268 -13.93 -16.24 8.01
N ARG A 269 -14.64 -16.18 9.14
CA ARG A 269 -14.24 -16.90 10.37
C ARG A 269 -14.18 -18.41 10.13
N ALA A 270 -15.14 -18.97 9.40
CA ALA A 270 -15.17 -20.40 9.11
C ALA A 270 -13.97 -20.90 8.28
N HIS A 271 -13.39 -20.03 7.43
CA HIS A 271 -12.26 -20.38 6.58
C HIS A 271 -10.90 -20.05 7.19
N LEU A 272 -10.82 -18.97 7.98
CA LEU A 272 -9.56 -18.41 8.48
C LEU A 272 -9.34 -18.60 9.99
N GLY A 273 -10.39 -18.88 10.76
CA GLY A 273 -10.32 -19.03 12.21
C GLY A 273 -9.53 -20.27 12.66
N ASN A 274 -9.05 -20.25 13.90
CA ASN A 274 -8.32 -21.37 14.43
C ASN A 274 -9.24 -22.59 14.59
N LYS A 275 -8.79 -23.75 14.08
CA LYS A 275 -9.54 -25.00 14.22
C LYS A 275 -9.31 -25.68 15.58
N HIS A 276 -8.37 -25.18 16.38
CA HIS A 276 -8.05 -25.71 17.70
C HIS A 276 -8.75 -24.90 18.80
N PRO A 277 -9.72 -25.48 19.53
CA PRO A 277 -10.59 -24.75 20.47
C PRO A 277 -9.86 -24.15 21.69
N ASN A 278 -8.63 -24.60 21.99
CA ASN A 278 -7.84 -24.11 23.13
C ASN A 278 -6.80 -23.05 22.72
N ARG A 279 -6.89 -22.52 21.50
CA ARG A 279 -6.03 -21.43 21.04
C ARG A 279 -6.91 -20.28 20.56
N PHE A 280 -6.47 -19.07 20.86
CA PHE A 280 -7.08 -17.85 20.37
C PHE A 280 -6.20 -17.27 19.27
N ASP A 281 -6.71 -17.26 18.04
CA ASP A 281 -6.12 -16.50 16.95
C ASP A 281 -6.47 -15.02 17.11
N ILE A 282 -5.45 -14.22 17.44
CA ILE A 282 -5.56 -12.79 17.72
C ILE A 282 -6.24 -12.03 16.57
N LYS A 283 -6.11 -12.50 15.33
CA LYS A 283 -6.69 -11.86 14.16
C LYS A 283 -8.08 -12.40 13.83
N ALA A 284 -8.21 -13.72 13.70
CA ALA A 284 -9.34 -14.34 13.01
C ALA A 284 -10.49 -14.77 13.93
N ASP A 285 -10.23 -15.01 15.22
CA ASP A 285 -11.25 -15.53 16.14
C ASP A 285 -12.18 -14.43 16.66
N ALA A 286 -13.25 -14.84 17.36
CA ALA A 286 -14.23 -13.92 17.91
C ALA A 286 -13.60 -13.01 18.98
N GLY A 287 -13.82 -11.70 18.87
CA GLY A 287 -13.14 -10.67 19.68
C GLY A 287 -11.73 -10.31 19.20
N GLY A 288 -11.26 -10.90 18.09
CA GLY A 288 -9.98 -10.57 17.48
C GLY A 288 -9.98 -9.28 16.67
N ILE A 289 -8.83 -8.96 16.08
CA ILE A 289 -8.61 -7.73 15.31
C ILE A 289 -9.63 -7.59 14.16
N THR A 290 -9.90 -8.67 13.41
CA THR A 290 -10.84 -8.61 12.28
C THR A 290 -12.28 -8.37 12.71
N ASP A 291 -12.68 -8.70 13.94
CA ASP A 291 -14.00 -8.28 14.45
C ASP A 291 -14.07 -6.76 14.60
N ILE A 292 -13.02 -6.14 15.15
CA ILE A 292 -12.94 -4.68 15.30
C ILE A 292 -12.94 -4.00 13.94
N GLU A 293 -12.13 -4.51 12.99
CA GLU A 293 -12.07 -4.01 11.62
C GLU A 293 -13.45 -4.03 10.94
N PHE A 294 -14.30 -5.02 11.22
CA PHE A 294 -15.65 -5.13 10.66
C PHE A 294 -16.68 -4.22 11.33
N ILE A 295 -16.45 -3.77 12.58
CA ILE A 295 -17.35 -2.88 13.32
C ILE A 295 -17.20 -1.42 12.86
N THR A 296 -15.98 -0.96 12.59
CA THR A 296 -15.69 0.43 12.17
C THR A 296 -16.48 0.85 10.92
N PRO A 297 -16.50 0.07 9.82
CA PRO A 297 -17.29 0.35 8.61
C PRO A 297 -18.80 0.43 8.84
N VAL A 298 -19.35 -0.38 9.74
CA VAL A 298 -20.81 -0.41 10.03
C VAL A 298 -21.25 0.84 10.78
N SER A 299 -20.37 1.39 11.63
CA SER A 299 -20.70 2.51 12.50
C SER A 299 -20.57 3.88 11.82
N GLY A 300 -19.74 3.99 10.78
CA GLY A 300 -19.46 5.25 10.06
C GLY A 300 -20.69 5.89 9.40
N PRO A 301 -21.52 5.15 8.63
CA PRO A 301 -22.72 5.69 8.01
C PRO A 301 -23.77 6.13 9.04
N THR A 302 -23.94 5.35 10.12
CA THR A 302 -24.93 5.63 11.16
C THR A 302 -24.54 6.82 12.04
N LEU A 303 -23.24 7.04 12.28
CA LEU A 303 -22.74 8.22 12.99
C LEU A 303 -22.86 9.50 12.13
N CYS A 304 -22.53 9.43 10.84
CA CYS A 304 -22.72 10.56 9.92
C CYS A 304 -24.20 10.93 9.75
N GLN A 305 -25.11 9.95 9.68
CA GLN A 305 -26.56 10.21 9.62
C GLN A 305 -27.09 10.82 10.92
N ARG A 306 -26.65 10.35 12.09
CA ARG A 306 -27.06 10.95 13.38
C ARG A 306 -26.52 12.36 13.58
N GLN A 307 -25.35 12.70 13.04
CA GLN A 307 -24.84 14.07 13.06
C GLN A 307 -25.61 14.99 12.11
N ALA A 308 -26.04 14.49 10.94
CA ALA A 308 -26.86 15.26 10.00
C ALA A 308 -28.30 15.46 10.50
N GLU A 309 -28.85 14.53 11.29
CA GLU A 309 -30.18 14.69 11.92
C GLU A 309 -30.15 15.53 13.21
N ALA A 310 -28.97 15.72 13.81
CA ALA A 310 -28.79 16.50 15.04
C ALA A 310 -28.57 18.00 14.80
N ASP A 311 -28.47 18.46 13.55
CA ASP A 311 -28.37 19.88 13.19
C ASP A 311 -29.56 20.37 12.33
N PRO A 312 -30.75 20.53 12.93
CA PRO A 312 -31.71 21.51 12.47
C PRO A 312 -31.53 22.78 13.31
N LEU A 313 -30.98 23.83 12.69
CA LEU A 313 -30.88 25.23 13.17
C LEU A 313 -29.72 25.55 14.13
N VAL A 314 -28.60 26.05 13.55
CA VAL A 314 -28.04 27.39 13.83
C VAL A 314 -27.47 27.96 12.53
#